data_AF-A0A955GMF0-F1
#
_entry.id   AF-A0A955GMF0-F1
#
_cell.length_a   1.000
_cell.length_b   1.000
_cell.length_c   1.000
_cell.angle_alpha   90.00
_cell.angle_beta   90.00
_cell.angle_gamma   90.00
#
_symmetry.space_group_name_H-M   'P 1'
#
loop_
_entity.id
_entity.type
_entity.pdbx_description
1 polymer ?
#
loop_
_entity_poly.entity_id
_entity_poly.type
_entity_poly.pdbx_seq_one_letter_code
_entity_poly.pdbx_strand_id
1 'polypeptide(L)'
;MQAIKSIGSTLLGIAIFIGIIIATVLLFTLGAKLAFTIQPFINWLAGILFLTNVFALVAAIAPRARGISGLIIYVSSYVYGLGTWIFGLAVTLALWGWLAVIIGLLLGGVGVVPIGMLAAMFNGEWGVFWTLFLSLILTYGSRIIGTMLISNAENQTEYYDENTTENIIDIEPEIHKRTWKDIE
;
A
#
# COMPACT_ATOMS: atom_id res chain seq x y z
N MET A 1 -15.95 14.55 -51.96
CA MET A 1 -15.13 13.43 -51.42
C MET A 1 -14.51 13.73 -50.05
N GLN A 2 -13.95 14.93 -49.80
CA GLN A 2 -13.36 15.28 -48.50
C GLN A 2 -14.38 15.37 -47.33
N ALA A 3 -15.58 15.93 -47.57
CA ALA A 3 -16.62 16.05 -46.53
C ALA A 3 -17.13 14.68 -46.01
N ILE A 4 -17.30 13.69 -46.91
CA ILE A 4 -17.73 12.34 -46.54
C ILE A 4 -16.65 11.63 -45.69
N LYS A 5 -15.36 11.87 -46.01
CA LYS A 5 -14.23 11.31 -45.26
C LYS A 5 -14.11 11.92 -43.85
N SER A 6 -14.37 13.22 -43.70
CA SER A 6 -14.37 13.95 -42.42
C SER A 6 -15.54 13.57 -41.51
N ILE A 7 -16.74 13.41 -42.08
CA ILE A 7 -17.92 12.94 -41.34
C ILE A 7 -17.71 11.50 -40.85
N GLY A 8 -17.15 10.63 -41.70
CA GLY A 8 -16.81 9.25 -41.34
C GLY A 8 -15.80 9.15 -40.19
N SER A 9 -14.73 9.97 -40.21
CA SER A 9 -13.74 9.98 -39.13
C SER A 9 -14.30 10.55 -37.82
N THR A 10 -15.17 11.56 -37.90
CA THR A 10 -15.80 12.17 -36.72
C THR A 10 -16.79 11.21 -36.06
N LEU A 11 -17.62 10.51 -36.84
CA LEU A 11 -18.52 9.48 -36.35
C LEU A 11 -17.76 8.30 -35.73
N LEU A 12 -16.66 7.87 -36.35
CA LEU A 12 -15.80 6.82 -35.80
C LEU A 12 -15.19 7.24 -34.45
N GLY A 13 -14.72 8.49 -34.34
CA GLY A 13 -14.18 9.03 -33.09
C GLY A 13 -15.22 9.07 -31.96
N ILE A 14 -16.45 9.52 -32.26
CA ILE A 14 -17.57 9.51 -31.30
C ILE A 14 -17.91 8.07 -30.89
N ALA A 15 -17.97 7.14 -31.83
CA ALA A 15 -18.27 5.73 -31.54
C ALA A 15 -17.21 5.10 -30.63
N ILE A 16 -15.92 5.36 -30.87
CA ILE A 16 -14.82 4.90 -30.02
C ILE A 16 -14.93 5.51 -28.63
N PHE A 17 -15.17 6.82 -28.53
CA PHE A 17 -15.30 7.52 -27.25
C PHE A 17 -16.45 6.98 -26.40
N ILE A 18 -17.63 6.80 -27.02
CA ILE A 18 -18.78 6.17 -26.37
C ILE A 18 -18.44 4.73 -25.96
N GLY A 19 -17.76 3.97 -26.83
CA GLY A 19 -17.28 2.62 -26.54
C GLY A 19 -16.40 2.57 -25.29
N ILE A 20 -15.48 3.53 -25.12
CA ILE A 20 -14.61 3.64 -23.94
C ILE A 20 -15.44 3.94 -22.68
N ILE A 21 -16.40 4.86 -22.76
CA ILE A 21 -17.28 5.18 -21.61
C ILE A 21 -18.07 3.93 -21.19
N ILE A 22 -18.70 3.25 -22.15
CA ILE A 22 -19.48 2.03 -21.88
C ILE A 22 -18.57 0.95 -21.30
N ALA A 23 -17.39 0.72 -21.88
CA ALA A 23 -16.43 -0.26 -21.37
C ALA A 23 -16.00 0.05 -19.94
N THR A 24 -15.77 1.33 -19.62
CA THR A 24 -15.40 1.80 -18.28
C THR A 24 -16.52 1.55 -17.28
N VAL A 25 -17.75 1.95 -17.62
CA VAL A 25 -18.94 1.72 -16.80
C VAL A 25 -19.14 0.22 -16.56
N LEU A 26 -19.05 -0.60 -17.60
CA LEU A 26 -19.19 -2.05 -17.48
C LEU A 26 -18.07 -2.65 -16.60
N LEU A 27 -16.81 -2.26 -16.82
CA LEU A 27 -15.67 -2.75 -16.04
C LEU A 27 -15.84 -2.47 -14.56
N PHE A 28 -16.25 -1.25 -14.19
CA PHE A 28 -16.44 -0.90 -12.78
C PHE A 28 -17.76 -1.45 -12.21
N THR A 29 -18.82 -1.61 -13.02
CA THR A 29 -20.08 -2.26 -12.55
C THR A 29 -19.83 -3.73 -12.23
N LEU A 30 -19.19 -4.45 -13.17
CA LEU A 30 -18.82 -5.85 -12.97
C LEU A 30 -17.76 -5.95 -11.87
N GLY A 31 -16.78 -5.04 -11.87
CA GLY A 31 -15.74 -4.94 -10.86
C GLY A 31 -16.30 -4.75 -9.46
N ALA A 32 -17.31 -3.91 -9.27
CA ALA A 32 -17.98 -3.74 -7.98
C ALA A 32 -18.77 -4.98 -7.55
N LYS A 33 -19.46 -5.65 -8.49
CA LYS A 33 -20.10 -6.94 -8.18
C LYS A 33 -19.08 -7.99 -7.75
N LEU A 34 -17.97 -8.10 -8.48
CA LEU A 34 -16.86 -8.98 -8.14
C LEU A 34 -16.23 -8.60 -6.81
N ALA A 35 -16.13 -7.30 -6.50
CA ALA A 35 -15.63 -6.81 -5.23
C ALA A 35 -16.47 -7.36 -4.08
N PHE A 36 -17.80 -7.27 -4.14
CA PHE A 36 -18.67 -7.85 -3.11
C PHE A 36 -18.56 -9.38 -3.01
N THR A 37 -18.37 -10.08 -4.13
CA THR A 37 -18.16 -11.54 -4.14
C THR A 37 -16.83 -11.94 -3.51
N ILE A 38 -15.77 -11.18 -3.76
CA ILE A 38 -14.41 -11.47 -3.27
C ILE A 38 -14.19 -10.86 -1.87
N GLN A 39 -15.06 -9.95 -1.42
CA GLN A 39 -14.96 -9.29 -0.11
C GLN A 39 -14.79 -10.26 1.07
N PRO A 40 -15.53 -11.38 1.16
CA PRO A 40 -15.33 -12.33 2.26
C PRO A 40 -13.92 -12.92 2.28
N PHE A 41 -13.34 -13.18 1.10
CA PHE A 41 -11.97 -13.66 0.97
C PHE A 41 -10.96 -12.58 1.36
N ILE A 42 -11.17 -11.33 0.93
CA ILE A 42 -10.33 -10.20 1.33
C ILE A 42 -10.38 -10.01 2.85
N ASN A 43 -11.56 -10.10 3.46
CA ASN A 43 -11.71 -9.97 4.91
C ASN A 43 -10.99 -11.10 5.66
N TRP A 44 -11.10 -12.34 5.18
CA TRP A 44 -10.38 -13.48 5.76
C TRP A 44 -8.87 -13.30 5.66
N LEU A 45 -8.37 -12.92 4.48
CA LEU A 45 -6.95 -12.62 4.27
C LEU A 45 -6.49 -11.46 5.15
N ALA A 46 -7.27 -10.39 5.26
CA ALA A 46 -6.97 -9.26 6.13
C ALA A 46 -6.91 -9.69 7.60
N GLY A 47 -7.77 -10.61 8.04
CA GLY A 47 -7.72 -11.19 9.39
C GLY A 47 -6.42 -11.97 9.65
N ILE A 48 -5.97 -12.79 8.68
CA ILE A 48 -4.69 -13.52 8.78
C ILE A 48 -3.52 -12.55 8.85
N LEU A 49 -3.51 -11.53 7.98
CA LEU A 49 -2.47 -10.51 7.99
C LEU A 49 -2.50 -9.70 9.29
N PHE A 50 -3.66 -9.47 9.87
CA PHE A 50 -3.78 -8.75 11.13
C PHE A 50 -3.11 -9.54 12.25
N LEU A 51 -3.41 -10.83 12.36
CA LEU A 51 -2.75 -11.72 13.32
C LEU A 51 -1.24 -11.78 13.06
N THR A 52 -0.84 -11.92 11.80
CA THR A 52 0.57 -11.94 11.40
C THR A 52 1.29 -10.66 11.82
N ASN A 53 0.65 -9.50 11.63
CA ASN A 53 1.19 -8.21 12.04
C ASN A 53 1.31 -8.10 13.56
N VAL A 54 0.34 -8.62 14.31
CA VAL A 54 0.42 -8.67 15.78
C VAL A 54 1.61 -9.53 16.21
N PHE A 55 1.81 -10.71 15.63
CA PHE A 55 2.98 -11.55 15.93
C PHE A 55 4.29 -10.90 15.51
N ALA A 56 4.33 -10.24 14.35
CA ALA A 56 5.49 -9.49 13.90
C ALA A 56 5.83 -8.33 14.85
N LEU A 57 4.82 -7.62 15.38
CA LEU A 57 5.03 -6.58 16.40
C LEU A 57 5.61 -7.13 17.69
N VAL A 58 5.12 -8.29 18.15
CA VAL A 58 5.70 -8.97 19.32
C VAL A 58 7.14 -9.39 19.04
N ALA A 59 7.44 -9.92 17.85
CA ALA A 59 8.80 -10.26 17.45
C ALA A 59 9.72 -9.02 17.38
N ALA A 60 9.19 -7.87 16.95
CA ALA A 60 9.93 -6.60 16.85
C ALA A 60 10.44 -6.05 18.20
N ILE A 61 9.97 -6.59 19.34
CA ILE A 61 10.56 -6.32 20.65
C ILE A 61 12.05 -6.71 20.64
N ALA A 62 12.40 -7.81 19.99
CA ALA A 62 13.79 -8.21 19.78
C ALA A 62 14.43 -7.34 18.68
N PRO A 63 15.52 -6.59 18.96
CA PRO A 63 16.14 -5.69 17.99
C PRO A 63 16.49 -6.37 16.65
N ARG A 64 16.98 -7.61 16.73
CA ARG A 64 17.37 -8.42 15.56
C ARG A 64 16.22 -8.76 14.61
N ALA A 65 14.98 -8.78 15.11
CA ALA A 65 13.79 -9.13 14.33
C ALA A 65 13.05 -7.91 13.76
N ARG A 66 13.46 -6.68 14.10
CA ARG A 66 12.77 -5.45 13.70
C ARG A 66 12.70 -5.27 12.19
N GLY A 67 13.80 -5.57 11.47
CA GLY A 67 13.84 -5.43 10.00
C GLY A 67 12.84 -6.34 9.30
N ILE A 68 12.84 -7.65 9.64
CA ILE A 68 11.92 -8.63 9.06
C ILE A 68 10.47 -8.32 9.46
N SER A 69 10.24 -7.98 10.73
CA SER A 69 8.90 -7.63 11.22
C SER A 69 8.36 -6.38 10.53
N GLY A 70 9.20 -5.36 10.35
CA GLY A 70 8.86 -4.15 9.62
C GLY A 70 8.50 -4.42 8.17
N LEU A 71 9.24 -5.30 7.48
CA LEU A 71 8.94 -5.71 6.10
C LEU A 71 7.59 -6.43 6.00
N ILE A 72 7.30 -7.38 6.89
CA ILE A 72 6.02 -8.10 6.92
C ILE A 72 4.85 -7.12 7.11
N ILE A 73 4.96 -6.22 8.07
CA ILE A 73 3.93 -5.22 8.36
C ILE A 73 3.75 -4.26 7.19
N TYR A 74 4.86 -3.80 6.57
CA TYR A 74 4.84 -2.92 5.42
C TYR A 74 4.18 -3.58 4.20
N VAL A 75 4.52 -4.82 3.87
CA VAL A 75 3.92 -5.56 2.75
C VAL A 75 2.42 -5.77 2.99
N SER A 76 2.02 -6.10 4.22
CA SER A 76 0.61 -6.24 4.60
C SER A 76 -0.20 -4.97 4.35
N SER A 77 0.42 -3.78 4.45
CA SER A 77 -0.24 -2.49 4.16
C SER A 77 -0.80 -2.40 2.74
N TYR A 78 -0.18 -3.06 1.76
CA TYR A 78 -0.67 -3.04 0.38
C TYR A 78 -1.93 -3.86 0.20
N VAL A 79 -2.05 -4.99 0.91
CA VAL A 79 -3.25 -5.83 0.88
C VAL A 79 -4.41 -5.08 1.53
N TYR A 80 -4.19 -4.46 2.69
CA TYR A 80 -5.21 -3.61 3.32
C TYR A 80 -5.59 -2.43 2.43
N GLY A 81 -4.62 -1.75 1.82
CA GLY A 81 -4.87 -0.59 0.98
C GLY A 81 -5.68 -0.94 -0.27
N LEU A 82 -5.30 -2.00 -0.96
CA LEU A 82 -6.02 -2.48 -2.14
C LEU A 82 -7.45 -2.93 -1.76
N GLY A 83 -7.59 -3.69 -0.66
CA GLY A 83 -8.90 -4.12 -0.15
C GLY A 83 -9.80 -2.94 0.21
N THR A 84 -9.26 -1.95 0.93
CA THR A 84 -9.96 -0.72 1.30
C THR A 84 -10.38 0.08 0.06
N TRP A 85 -9.51 0.17 -0.94
CA TRP A 85 -9.79 0.90 -2.17
C TRP A 85 -10.89 0.25 -2.99
N ILE A 86 -10.80 -1.07 -3.21
CA ILE A 86 -11.81 -1.86 -3.92
C ILE A 86 -13.16 -1.76 -3.21
N PHE A 87 -13.17 -1.93 -1.88
CA PHE A 87 -14.39 -1.85 -1.09
C PHE A 87 -14.98 -0.44 -1.08
N GLY A 88 -14.15 0.60 -0.94
CA GLY A 88 -14.58 2.00 -0.99
C GLY A 88 -15.19 2.38 -2.34
N LEU A 89 -14.62 1.89 -3.44
CA LEU A 89 -15.19 2.05 -4.79
C LEU A 89 -16.54 1.35 -4.90
N ALA A 90 -16.64 0.10 -4.45
CA ALA A 90 -17.88 -0.68 -4.50
C ALA A 90 -18.99 -0.02 -3.68
N VAL A 91 -18.68 0.47 -2.48
CA VAL A 91 -19.61 1.19 -1.60
C VAL A 91 -20.04 2.52 -2.22
N THR A 92 -19.10 3.31 -2.77
CA THR A 92 -19.42 4.58 -3.45
C THR A 92 -20.38 4.35 -4.61
N LEU A 93 -20.09 3.35 -5.44
CA LEU A 93 -20.94 3.01 -6.58
C LEU A 93 -22.32 2.53 -6.14
N ALA A 94 -22.38 1.67 -5.11
CA ALA A 94 -23.63 1.10 -4.63
C ALA A 94 -24.56 2.14 -3.99
N LEU A 95 -24.01 3.10 -3.24
CA LEU A 95 -24.79 4.07 -2.48
C LEU A 95 -25.06 5.38 -3.23
N TRP A 96 -24.06 5.93 -3.93
CA TRP A 96 -24.17 7.25 -4.59
C TRP A 96 -24.02 7.19 -6.13
N GLY A 97 -23.69 6.02 -6.69
CA GLY A 97 -23.64 5.83 -8.14
C GLY A 97 -22.40 6.40 -8.83
N TRP A 98 -22.47 6.43 -10.17
CA TRP A 98 -21.32 6.74 -11.04
C TRP A 98 -20.74 8.13 -10.87
N LEU A 99 -21.59 9.13 -10.65
CA LEU A 99 -21.14 10.51 -10.54
C LEU A 99 -20.19 10.66 -9.34
N ALA A 100 -20.53 10.03 -8.21
CA ALA A 100 -19.68 10.02 -7.02
C ALA A 100 -18.37 9.24 -7.24
N VAL A 101 -18.42 8.12 -7.97
CA VAL A 101 -17.20 7.37 -8.34
C VAL A 101 -16.26 8.22 -9.19
N ILE A 102 -16.79 8.91 -10.20
CA ILE A 102 -15.99 9.79 -11.07
C ILE A 102 -15.34 10.90 -10.24
N ILE A 103 -16.10 11.57 -9.37
CA ILE A 103 -15.56 12.60 -8.47
C ILE A 103 -14.46 12.00 -7.59
N GLY A 104 -14.69 10.83 -7.00
CA GLY A 104 -13.70 10.17 -6.14
C GLY A 104 -12.41 9.78 -6.85
N LEU A 105 -12.50 9.32 -8.09
CA LEU A 105 -11.33 9.00 -8.91
C LEU A 105 -10.56 10.26 -9.32
N LEU A 106 -11.25 11.36 -9.61
CA LEU A 106 -10.61 12.64 -9.95
C LEU A 106 -9.87 13.27 -8.76
N LEU A 107 -10.23 12.92 -7.52
CA LEU A 107 -9.50 13.29 -6.30
C LEU A 107 -8.24 12.41 -6.08
N GLY A 108 -7.44 12.22 -7.12
CA GLY A 108 -6.15 11.51 -7.05
C GLY A 108 -6.25 9.99 -6.98
N GLY A 109 -7.34 9.39 -7.49
CA GLY A 109 -7.57 7.94 -7.53
C GLY A 109 -7.93 7.33 -6.17
N VAL A 110 -7.44 7.88 -5.06
CA VAL A 110 -7.69 7.40 -3.69
C VAL A 110 -9.00 7.96 -3.12
N GLY A 111 -9.52 9.06 -3.68
CA GLY A 111 -10.70 9.77 -3.18
C GLY A 111 -12.01 8.98 -3.19
N VAL A 112 -12.08 7.83 -3.89
CA VAL A 112 -13.23 6.92 -3.81
C VAL A 112 -13.44 6.33 -2.41
N VAL A 113 -12.37 6.20 -1.60
CA VAL A 113 -12.50 5.69 -0.23
C VAL A 113 -13.20 6.70 0.70
N PRO A 114 -12.74 7.97 0.82
CA PRO A 114 -13.44 8.94 1.66
C PRO A 114 -14.85 9.25 1.15
N ILE A 115 -15.10 9.24 -0.16
CA ILE A 115 -16.48 9.36 -0.68
C ILE A 115 -17.32 8.16 -0.27
N GLY A 116 -16.79 6.93 -0.35
CA GLY A 116 -17.49 5.73 0.11
C GLY A 116 -17.84 5.78 1.60
N MET A 117 -16.94 6.32 2.42
CA MET A 117 -17.21 6.55 3.84
C MET A 117 -18.32 7.57 4.06
N LEU A 118 -18.30 8.71 3.35
CA LEU A 118 -19.37 9.71 3.42
C LEU A 118 -20.70 9.14 2.93
N ALA A 119 -20.67 8.34 1.87
CA ALA A 119 -21.83 7.65 1.36
C ALA A 119 -22.42 6.68 2.39
N ALA A 120 -21.58 5.89 3.06
CA ALA A 120 -22.01 5.01 4.14
C ALA A 120 -22.63 5.79 5.31
N MET A 121 -22.02 6.90 5.74
CA MET A 121 -22.54 7.74 6.83
C MET A 121 -23.92 8.32 6.50
N PHE A 122 -24.09 8.94 5.33
CA PHE A 122 -25.37 9.58 4.96
C PHE A 122 -26.49 8.58 4.62
N ASN A 123 -26.14 7.32 4.31
CA ASN A 123 -27.12 6.24 4.16
C ASN A 123 -27.38 5.46 5.46
N GLY A 124 -26.75 5.83 6.59
CA GLY A 124 -26.93 5.15 7.88
C GLY A 124 -26.21 3.80 8.01
N GLU A 125 -25.34 3.47 7.06
CA GLU A 125 -24.57 2.22 7.01
C GLU A 125 -23.31 2.30 7.89
N TRP A 126 -23.51 2.47 9.20
CA TRP A 126 -22.42 2.67 10.17
C TRP A 126 -21.42 1.52 10.22
N GLY A 127 -21.87 0.28 10.02
CA GLY A 127 -20.97 -0.88 9.94
C GLY A 127 -19.99 -0.78 8.78
N VAL A 128 -20.47 -0.33 7.61
CA VAL A 128 -19.64 -0.12 6.42
C VAL A 128 -18.67 1.04 6.64
N PHE A 129 -19.13 2.12 7.25
CA PHE A 129 -18.27 3.26 7.61
C PHE A 129 -17.10 2.83 8.51
N TRP A 130 -17.38 2.14 9.63
CA TRP A 130 -16.34 1.70 10.55
C TRP A 130 -15.39 0.69 9.92
N THR A 131 -15.90 -0.18 9.06
CA THR A 131 -15.06 -1.12 8.30
C THR A 131 -14.07 -0.36 7.42
N LEU A 132 -14.54 0.58 6.60
CA LEU A 132 -13.67 1.39 5.74
C LEU A 132 -12.66 2.21 6.56
N PHE A 133 -13.11 2.81 7.66
CA PHE A 133 -12.26 3.61 8.55
C PHE A 133 -11.15 2.77 9.19
N LEU A 134 -11.49 1.60 9.74
CA LEU A 134 -10.52 0.70 10.36
C LEU A 134 -9.55 0.12 9.33
N SER A 135 -10.01 -0.25 8.13
CA SER A 135 -9.12 -0.71 7.06
C SER A 135 -8.18 0.40 6.56
N LEU A 136 -8.64 1.65 6.56
CA LEU A 136 -7.79 2.81 6.28
C LEU A 136 -6.70 2.98 7.34
N ILE A 137 -7.05 2.86 8.63
CA ILE A 137 -6.09 2.87 9.74
C ILE A 137 -5.09 1.71 9.60
N LEU A 138 -5.54 0.50 9.29
CA LEU A 138 -4.65 -0.64 9.09
C LEU A 138 -3.70 -0.41 7.92
N THR A 139 -4.17 0.19 6.84
CA THR A 139 -3.36 0.53 5.66
C THR A 139 -2.23 1.49 6.04
N TYR A 140 -2.57 2.69 6.52
CA TYR A 140 -1.57 3.71 6.80
C TYR A 140 -0.77 3.41 8.08
N GLY A 141 -1.42 2.88 9.10
CA GLY A 141 -0.77 2.47 10.35
C GLY A 141 0.28 1.38 10.11
N SER A 142 -0.05 0.32 9.36
CA SER A 142 0.94 -0.71 9.02
C SER A 142 2.07 -0.13 8.16
N ARG A 143 1.76 0.77 7.22
CA ARG A 143 2.80 1.40 6.40
C ARG A 143 3.80 2.19 7.24
N ILE A 144 3.31 3.06 8.12
CA ILE A 144 4.13 3.89 9.00
C ILE A 144 4.97 3.03 9.94
N ILE A 145 4.32 2.10 10.66
CA ILE A 145 4.99 1.24 11.64
C ILE A 145 6.02 0.34 10.95
N GLY A 146 5.67 -0.23 9.80
CA GLY A 146 6.56 -1.06 8.99
C GLY A 146 7.82 -0.31 8.57
N THR A 147 7.67 0.91 8.02
CA THR A 147 8.82 1.74 7.64
C THR A 147 9.68 2.13 8.83
N MET A 148 9.08 2.48 9.98
CA MET A 148 9.83 2.84 11.19
C MET A 148 10.68 1.67 11.70
N LEU A 149 10.13 0.45 11.69
CA LEU A 149 10.86 -0.74 12.11
C LEU A 149 12.01 -1.10 11.17
N ILE A 150 11.83 -0.92 9.86
CA ILE A 150 12.88 -1.13 8.85
C ILE A 150 14.02 -0.13 9.07
N SER A 151 13.71 1.18 9.13
CA SER A 151 14.72 2.22 9.31
C SER A 151 15.49 2.06 10.62
N ASN A 152 14.82 1.65 11.70
CA ASN A 152 15.49 1.37 12.97
C ASN A 152 16.45 0.18 12.89
N ALA A 153 16.15 -0.83 12.08
CA ALA A 153 17.03 -1.99 11.91
C ALA A 153 18.25 -1.65 11.03
N GLU A 154 18.06 -0.81 10.02
CA GLU A 154 19.13 -0.32 9.14
C GLU A 154 20.13 0.53 9.92
N ASN A 155 19.66 1.53 10.68
CA ASN A 155 20.50 2.38 11.52
C ASN A 155 21.32 1.58 12.56
N GLN A 156 20.73 0.51 13.12
CA GLN A 156 21.45 -0.37 14.04
C GLN A 156 22.57 -1.14 13.33
N THR A 157 22.32 -1.57 12.10
CA THR A 157 23.32 -2.32 11.32
C THR A 157 24.47 -1.41 10.90
N GLU A 158 24.17 -0.20 10.44
CA GLU A 158 25.17 0.82 10.08
C GLU A 158 26.05 1.21 11.28
N TYR A 159 25.45 1.46 12.45
CA TYR A 159 26.21 1.74 13.67
C TYR A 159 27.16 0.62 14.06
N TYR A 160 26.76 -0.66 13.93
CA TYR A 160 27.65 -1.78 14.23
C TYR A 160 28.80 -1.89 13.23
N ASP A 161 28.58 -1.60 11.95
CA ASP A 161 29.61 -1.68 10.90
C ASP A 161 30.66 -0.57 11.04
N GLU A 162 30.22 0.67 11.30
CA GLU A 162 31.09 1.82 11.55
C GLU A 162 31.99 1.59 12.77
N ASN A 163 31.42 1.20 13.92
CA ASN A 163 32.19 0.93 15.14
C ASN A 163 33.14 -0.27 14.97
N THR A 164 32.75 -1.30 14.21
CA THR A 164 33.63 -2.45 13.95
C THR A 164 34.83 -2.03 13.11
N THR A 165 34.61 -1.18 12.10
CA THR A 165 35.66 -0.66 11.23
C THR A 165 36.63 0.25 12.00
N GLU A 166 36.13 1.16 12.83
CA GLU A 166 36.96 2.03 13.68
C GLU A 166 37.84 1.20 14.64
N ASN A 167 37.26 0.21 15.33
CA ASN A 167 38.02 -0.68 16.20
C ASN A 167 39.08 -1.48 15.43
N ILE A 168 38.82 -1.93 14.19
CA ILE A 168 39.82 -2.67 13.40
C ILE A 168 41.01 -1.77 13.02
N ILE A 169 40.77 -0.50 12.70
CA ILE A 169 41.82 0.47 12.34
C ILE A 169 42.70 0.77 13.56
N ASP A 170 42.10 0.93 14.74
CA ASP A 170 42.86 1.19 15.98
C ASP A 170 43.65 -0.03 16.48
N ILE A 171 43.31 -1.23 16.02
CA ILE A 171 44.02 -2.49 16.34
C ILE A 171 45.12 -2.79 15.29
N GLU A 172 45.45 -1.85 14.39
CA GLU A 172 46.62 -2.04 13.51
C GLU A 172 47.85 -2.32 14.39
N PRO A 173 48.44 -3.53 14.31
CA PRO A 173 49.55 -3.85 15.19
C PRO A 173 50.65 -2.85 14.91
N GLU A 174 51.13 -2.16 15.95
CA GLU A 174 52.42 -1.48 15.87
C GLU A 174 53.44 -2.55 15.46
N ILE A 175 53.71 -2.65 14.15
CA ILE A 175 54.78 -3.47 13.63
C ILE A 175 56.03 -2.77 14.10
N HIS A 176 56.46 -3.12 15.31
CA HIS A 176 57.78 -2.79 15.80
C HIS A 176 58.73 -3.45 14.83
N LYS A 177 59.20 -2.67 13.85
CA LYS A 177 60.21 -3.09 12.88
C LYS A 177 61.43 -3.46 13.71
N ARG A 178 61.55 -4.76 14.08
CA ARG A 178 62.80 -5.30 14.64
C ARG A 178 63.87 -5.01 13.62
N THR A 179 64.69 -4.02 13.92
CA THR A 179 65.88 -3.73 13.14
C THR A 179 66.88 -4.83 13.44
N TRP A 180 67.55 -5.32 12.40
CA TRP A 180 68.56 -6.41 12.49
C TRP A 180 69.71 -6.16 13.49
N LYS A 181 69.79 -4.96 14.09
CA LYS A 181 70.70 -4.60 15.17
C LYS A 181 70.33 -5.20 16.54
N ASP A 182 69.10 -5.66 16.74
CA ASP A 182 68.65 -6.18 18.04
C ASP A 182 68.89 -7.70 18.19
N ILE A 183 69.61 -8.31 17.24
CA ILE A 183 69.81 -9.76 17.12
C ILE A 183 71.30 -10.16 17.18
N GLU A 184 72.19 -9.22 17.47
CA GLU A 184 73.63 -9.44 17.71
C GLU A 184 74.02 -8.95 19.11
#